data_AF-A0A1H1WGM1-F1
#
_entry.id   AF-A0A1H1WGM1-F1
#
_cell.length_a   1.000
_cell.length_b   1.000
_cell.length_c   1.000
_cell.angle_alpha   90.00
_cell.angle_beta   90.00
_cell.angle_gamma   90.00
#
_symmetry.space_group_name_H-M   'P 1'
#
loop_
_entity.id
_entity.type
_entity.pdbx_description
1 polymer ?
#
loop_
_entity_poly.entity_id
_entity_poly.type
_entity_poly.pdbx_seq_one_letter_code
_entity_poly.pdbx_strand_id
1 'polypeptide(L)'
;MMKKILLLVLFSLFLADTYAQVTADSMAYQAQRKKINDMLGQRKQKFGQYDQSLSQHTGIFGLQTKNDIRRSNDILMDIVKTDDDIFAQLKVLLDYKTFEQKEVQSHIADADTSKIGYMNTINRLRDQNEKLRHDIELTEQDQQRGKQISLGIIFALLFIVILLLRAKFVKKGK
;
A
#
# COMPACT_ATOMS: atom_id res chain seq x y z
N MET A 1 34.10 -13.28 18.08
CA MET A 1 33.23 -13.79 16.99
C MET A 1 31.86 -14.27 17.48
N MET A 2 31.76 -14.97 18.62
CA MET A 2 30.50 -15.54 19.14
C MET A 2 29.36 -14.51 19.36
N LYS A 3 29.68 -13.29 19.80
CA LYS A 3 28.67 -12.21 19.96
C LYS A 3 28.01 -11.77 18.65
N LYS A 4 28.75 -11.83 17.52
CA LYS A 4 28.22 -11.47 16.19
C LYS A 4 27.29 -12.56 15.65
N ILE A 5 27.61 -13.83 15.94
CA ILE A 5 26.77 -14.98 15.59
C ILE A 5 25.48 -14.96 16.41
N LEU A 6 25.55 -14.64 17.71
CA LEU A 6 24.38 -14.49 18.57
C LEU A 6 23.42 -13.39 18.06
N LEU A 7 23.97 -12.24 17.64
CA LEU A 7 23.19 -11.13 17.07
C LEU A 7 22.51 -11.50 15.75
N LEU A 8 23.18 -12.30 14.92
CA LEU A 8 22.66 -12.74 13.62
C LEU A 8 21.53 -13.77 13.81
N VAL A 9 21.67 -14.67 14.79
CA VAL A 9 20.61 -15.61 15.19
C VAL A 9 19.41 -14.87 15.79
N LEU A 10 19.65 -13.89 16.67
CA LEU A 10 18.58 -13.08 17.25
C LEU A 10 17.83 -12.28 16.16
N PHE A 11 18.56 -11.73 15.18
CA PHE A 11 17.98 -11.02 14.04
C PHE A 11 17.15 -11.96 13.13
N SER A 12 17.60 -13.20 12.93
CA SER A 12 16.82 -14.19 12.17
C SER A 12 15.54 -14.65 12.87
N LEU A 13 15.50 -14.66 14.21
CA LEU A 13 14.30 -14.98 14.98
C LEU A 13 13.25 -13.87 14.90
N PHE A 14 13.66 -12.60 14.83
CA PHE A 14 12.73 -11.47 14.61
C PHE A 14 12.18 -11.38 13.18
N LEU A 15 12.82 -12.02 12.20
CA LEU A 15 12.35 -12.10 10.81
C LEU A 15 11.36 -13.26 10.57
N ALA A 16 11.20 -14.18 11.52
CA ALA A 16 10.29 -15.33 11.36
C ALA A 16 8.81 -14.94 11.46
N ASP A 17 8.49 -13.84 12.16
CA ASP A 17 7.12 -13.40 12.39
C ASP A 17 6.48 -12.68 11.19
N THR A 18 7.25 -12.33 10.15
CA THR A 18 6.73 -11.60 8.97
C THR A 18 6.03 -12.49 7.94
N TYR A 19 6.00 -13.82 8.13
CA TYR A 19 5.38 -14.77 7.19
C TYR A 19 3.97 -15.22 7.59
N ALA A 20 3.42 -14.72 8.70
CA ALA A 20 2.12 -15.11 9.22
C ALA A 20 1.01 -14.05 9.06
N GLN A 21 1.14 -13.11 8.11
CA GLN A 21 0.00 -12.30 7.66
C GLN A 21 -0.89 -13.13 6.73
N VAL A 22 -1.57 -14.13 7.30
CA VAL A 22 -2.82 -14.62 6.71
C VAL A 22 -3.80 -13.48 6.93
N THR A 23 -4.08 -12.71 5.89
CA THR A 23 -5.10 -11.65 5.93
C THR A 23 -6.39 -12.25 6.48
N ALA A 24 -6.96 -11.66 7.52
CA ALA A 24 -8.16 -12.15 8.17
C ALA A 24 -9.31 -12.33 7.15
N ASP A 25 -9.31 -11.51 6.10
CA ASP A 25 -10.23 -11.55 4.97
C ASP A 25 -10.12 -12.86 4.16
N SER A 26 -8.90 -13.40 4.00
CA SER A 26 -8.68 -14.71 3.37
C SER A 26 -9.34 -15.84 4.17
N MET A 27 -9.33 -15.78 5.51
CA MET A 27 -9.95 -16.83 6.33
C MET A 27 -11.48 -16.84 6.19
N ALA A 28 -12.11 -15.67 6.22
CA ALA A 28 -13.57 -15.54 6.07
C ALA A 28 -14.03 -16.01 4.68
N TYR A 29 -13.31 -15.60 3.63
CA TYR A 29 -13.56 -16.05 2.25
C TYR A 29 -13.44 -17.58 2.11
N GLN A 30 -12.39 -18.18 2.66
CA GLN A 30 -12.20 -19.63 2.62
C GLN A 30 -13.27 -20.38 3.41
N ALA A 31 -13.67 -19.86 4.58
CA ALA A 31 -14.77 -20.44 5.37
C ALA A 31 -16.09 -20.43 4.58
N GLN A 32 -16.39 -19.31 3.89
CA GLN A 32 -17.58 -19.19 3.05
C GLN A 32 -17.55 -20.17 1.87
N ARG A 33 -16.40 -20.32 1.20
CA ARG A 33 -16.22 -21.34 0.14
C ARG A 33 -16.43 -22.75 0.64
N LYS A 34 -15.88 -23.08 1.83
CA LYS A 34 -16.07 -24.39 2.44
C LYS A 34 -17.56 -24.66 2.68
N LYS A 35 -18.28 -23.70 3.24
CA LYS A 35 -19.72 -23.79 3.49
C LYS A 35 -20.51 -24.07 2.20
N ILE A 36 -20.22 -23.34 1.12
CA ILE A 36 -20.85 -23.57 -0.19
C ILE A 36 -20.56 -24.99 -0.71
N ASN A 37 -19.31 -25.45 -0.61
CA ASN A 37 -18.93 -26.80 -1.04
C ASN A 37 -19.65 -27.89 -0.22
N ASP A 38 -19.80 -27.69 1.09
CA ASP A 38 -20.55 -28.61 1.95
C ASP A 38 -22.02 -28.69 1.49
N MET A 39 -22.64 -27.54 1.17
CA MET A 39 -24.02 -27.48 0.66
C MET A 39 -24.16 -28.13 -0.73
N LEU A 40 -23.18 -27.94 -1.63
CA LEU A 40 -23.13 -28.63 -2.92
C LEU A 40 -23.01 -30.14 -2.75
N GLY A 41 -22.26 -30.60 -1.75
CA GLY A 41 -22.19 -32.01 -1.37
C GLY A 41 -23.56 -32.55 -0.94
N GLN A 42 -24.27 -31.82 -0.07
CA GLN A 42 -25.63 -32.19 0.36
C GLN A 42 -26.62 -32.21 -0.82
N ARG A 43 -26.56 -31.21 -1.71
CA ARG A 43 -27.37 -31.16 -2.93
C ARG A 43 -27.13 -32.39 -3.80
N LYS A 44 -25.87 -32.77 -4.01
CA LYS A 44 -25.50 -33.96 -4.79
C LYS A 44 -26.09 -35.23 -4.19
N GLN A 45 -26.06 -35.37 -2.86
CA GLN A 45 -26.67 -36.50 -2.17
C GLN A 45 -28.19 -36.54 -2.36
N LYS A 46 -28.88 -35.41 -2.17
CA LYS A 46 -30.33 -35.30 -2.39
C LYS A 46 -30.72 -35.61 -3.84
N PHE A 47 -29.93 -35.16 -4.80
CA PHE A 47 -30.15 -35.48 -6.20
C PHE A 47 -30.02 -36.99 -6.49
N GLY A 48 -29.06 -37.68 -5.86
CA GLY A 48 -28.98 -39.14 -5.92
C GLY A 48 -30.20 -39.84 -5.31
N GLN A 49 -30.73 -39.33 -4.19
CA GLN A 49 -31.97 -39.85 -3.59
C GLN A 49 -33.18 -39.62 -4.49
N TYR A 50 -33.25 -38.47 -5.15
CA TYR A 50 -34.29 -38.16 -6.13
C TYR A 50 -34.26 -39.15 -7.28
N ASP A 51 -33.09 -39.37 -7.89
CA ASP A 51 -32.90 -40.34 -8.97
C ASP A 51 -33.33 -41.75 -8.56
N GLN A 52 -32.93 -42.19 -7.36
CA GLN A 52 -33.38 -43.47 -6.81
C GLN A 52 -34.90 -43.51 -6.63
N SER A 53 -35.53 -42.42 -6.16
CA SER A 53 -36.97 -42.35 -5.97
C SER A 53 -37.76 -42.43 -7.29
N LEU A 54 -37.20 -41.93 -8.39
CA LEU A 54 -37.81 -42.05 -9.72
C LEU A 54 -37.87 -43.50 -10.19
N SER A 55 -36.88 -44.31 -9.82
CA SER A 55 -36.85 -45.74 -10.17
C SER A 55 -37.79 -46.61 -9.31
N GLN A 56 -38.39 -46.07 -8.24
CA GLN A 56 -39.29 -46.83 -7.37
C GLN A 56 -40.69 -46.95 -7.99
N HIS A 57 -41.10 -48.20 -8.23
CA HIS A 57 -42.40 -48.53 -8.82
C HIS A 57 -43.10 -49.56 -7.92
N THR A 58 -43.78 -49.08 -6.87
CA THR A 58 -44.37 -49.97 -5.86
C THR A 58 -45.81 -50.40 -6.18
N GLY A 59 -46.36 -49.98 -7.32
CA GLY A 59 -47.72 -50.30 -7.74
C GLY A 59 -47.87 -51.74 -8.24
N ILE A 60 -49.12 -52.23 -8.22
CA ILE A 60 -49.51 -53.62 -8.53
C ILE A 60 -49.10 -54.09 -9.95
N PHE A 61 -48.73 -53.17 -10.85
CA PHE A 61 -48.27 -53.47 -12.21
C PHE A 61 -46.90 -52.88 -12.55
N GLY A 62 -46.05 -52.62 -11.55
CA GLY A 62 -44.79 -51.91 -11.77
C GLY A 62 -45.01 -50.45 -12.19
N LEU A 63 -46.16 -49.88 -11.84
CA LEU A 63 -46.47 -48.46 -12.01
C LEU A 63 -46.05 -47.69 -10.77
N GLN A 64 -45.68 -46.42 -10.94
CA GLN A 64 -45.49 -45.52 -9.81
C GLN A 64 -46.82 -45.27 -9.10
N THR A 65 -46.80 -45.35 -7.77
CA THR A 65 -47.95 -44.98 -6.95
C THR A 65 -47.95 -43.48 -6.67
N LYS A 66 -49.10 -42.95 -6.24
CA LYS A 66 -49.19 -41.56 -5.74
C LYS A 66 -48.19 -41.28 -4.60
N ASN A 67 -47.88 -42.28 -3.78
CA ASN A 67 -46.92 -42.13 -2.68
C ASN A 67 -45.48 -42.02 -3.21
N ASP A 68 -45.12 -42.81 -4.22
CA ASP A 68 -43.81 -42.73 -4.89
C ASP A 68 -43.61 -41.34 -5.51
N ILE A 69 -44.63 -40.83 -6.21
CA ILE A 69 -44.62 -39.50 -6.85
C ILE A 69 -44.57 -38.36 -5.81
N ARG A 70 -45.25 -38.52 -4.66
CA ARG A 70 -45.19 -37.51 -3.59
C ARG A 70 -43.78 -37.44 -3.00
N ARG A 71 -43.19 -38.60 -2.70
CA ARG A 71 -41.83 -38.69 -2.17
C ARG A 71 -40.81 -38.04 -3.11
N SER A 72 -40.88 -38.32 -4.42
CA SER A 72 -39.95 -37.73 -5.38
C SER A 72 -40.11 -36.21 -5.47
N ASN A 73 -41.35 -35.69 -5.43
CA ASN A 73 -41.62 -34.25 -5.37
C ASN A 73 -41.11 -33.61 -4.07
N ASP A 74 -41.26 -34.27 -2.93
CA ASP A 74 -40.76 -33.74 -1.65
C ASP A 74 -39.23 -33.60 -1.70
N ILE A 75 -38.51 -34.59 -2.24
CA ILE A 75 -37.06 -34.53 -2.43
C ILE A 75 -36.69 -33.40 -3.40
N LEU A 76 -37.44 -33.24 -4.50
CA LEU A 76 -37.21 -32.16 -5.47
C LEU A 76 -37.38 -30.78 -4.83
N MET A 77 -38.40 -30.61 -3.99
CA MET A 77 -38.63 -29.36 -3.25
C MET A 77 -37.46 -29.05 -2.31
N ASP A 78 -36.92 -30.07 -1.65
CA ASP A 78 -35.77 -29.91 -0.76
C ASP A 78 -34.46 -29.63 -1.52
N ILE A 79 -34.32 -30.12 -2.76
CA ILE A 79 -33.22 -29.73 -3.65
C ILE A 79 -33.35 -28.25 -4.01
N VAL A 80 -34.53 -27.80 -4.44
CA VAL A 80 -34.77 -26.40 -4.81
C VAL A 80 -34.48 -25.45 -3.65
N LYS A 81 -34.93 -25.76 -2.43
CA LYS A 81 -34.59 -24.97 -1.23
C LYS A 81 -33.08 -24.90 -0.99
N THR A 82 -32.38 -26.02 -1.19
CA THR A 82 -30.91 -26.06 -1.04
C THR A 82 -30.24 -25.18 -2.10
N ASP A 83 -30.79 -25.14 -3.32
CA ASP A 83 -30.27 -24.32 -4.41
C ASP A 83 -30.45 -22.83 -4.11
N ASP A 84 -31.61 -22.44 -3.59
CA ASP A 84 -31.88 -21.06 -3.15
C ASP A 84 -30.88 -20.62 -2.06
N ASP A 85 -30.65 -21.49 -1.07
CA ASP A 85 -29.67 -21.21 -0.02
C ASP A 85 -28.24 -21.10 -0.60
N ILE A 86 -27.87 -21.98 -1.54
CA ILE A 86 -26.57 -21.92 -2.24
C ILE A 86 -26.42 -20.60 -2.99
N PHE A 87 -27.47 -20.15 -3.70
CA PHE A 87 -27.44 -18.88 -4.42
C PHE A 87 -27.25 -17.70 -3.47
N ALA A 88 -27.92 -17.70 -2.32
CA ALA A 88 -27.72 -16.68 -1.29
C ALA A 88 -26.25 -16.66 -0.80
N GLN A 89 -25.66 -17.84 -0.53
CA GLN A 89 -24.27 -17.93 -0.10
C GLN A 89 -23.26 -17.51 -1.19
N LEU A 90 -23.55 -17.80 -2.46
CA LEU A 90 -22.74 -17.38 -3.61
C LEU A 90 -22.78 -15.86 -3.80
N LYS A 91 -23.93 -15.23 -3.58
CA LYS A 91 -24.04 -13.76 -3.62
C LYS A 91 -23.16 -13.11 -2.56
N VAL A 92 -23.20 -13.63 -1.34
CA VAL A 92 -22.31 -13.17 -0.25
C VAL A 92 -20.84 -13.32 -0.64
N LEU A 93 -20.46 -14.45 -1.26
CA LEU A 93 -19.09 -14.67 -1.73
C LEU A 93 -18.67 -13.67 -2.83
N LEU A 94 -19.59 -13.33 -3.73
CA LEU A 94 -19.35 -12.32 -4.77
C LEU A 94 -19.16 -10.93 -4.16
N ASP A 95 -20.00 -10.57 -3.19
CA ASP A 95 -19.92 -9.29 -2.48
C ASP A 95 -18.56 -9.13 -1.77
N TYR A 96 -18.06 -10.19 -1.12
CA TYR A 96 -16.70 -10.20 -0.55
C TYR A 96 -15.63 -9.91 -1.60
N LYS A 97 -15.67 -10.60 -2.75
CA LYS A 97 -14.70 -10.39 -3.83
C LYS A 97 -14.77 -8.95 -4.39
N THR A 98 -15.96 -8.40 -4.54
CA THR A 98 -16.15 -7.01 -4.98
C THR A 98 -15.64 -6.02 -3.93
N PHE A 99 -15.84 -6.30 -2.65
CA PHE A 99 -15.29 -5.49 -1.56
C PHE A 99 -13.76 -5.49 -1.58
N GLU A 100 -13.11 -6.66 -1.63
CA GLU A 100 -11.64 -6.77 -1.72
C GLU A 100 -11.09 -5.99 -2.92
N GLN A 101 -11.72 -6.11 -4.09
CA GLN A 101 -11.31 -5.36 -5.29
C GLN A 101 -11.39 -3.84 -5.09
N LYS A 102 -12.47 -3.35 -4.47
CA LYS A 102 -12.63 -1.92 -4.17
C LYS A 102 -11.59 -1.45 -3.17
N GLU A 103 -11.32 -2.25 -2.15
CA GLU A 103 -10.34 -1.92 -1.12
C GLU A 103 -8.94 -1.79 -1.73
N VAL A 104 -8.51 -2.77 -2.53
CA VAL A 104 -7.23 -2.73 -3.24
C VAL A 104 -7.14 -1.51 -4.15
N GLN A 105 -8.21 -1.19 -4.89
CA GLN A 105 -8.24 -0.02 -5.76
C GLN A 105 -8.14 1.30 -4.98
N SER A 106 -8.77 1.38 -3.81
CA SER A 106 -8.68 2.53 -2.90
C SER A 106 -7.27 2.70 -2.35
N HIS A 107 -6.66 1.62 -1.85
CA HIS A 107 -5.29 1.64 -1.35
C HIS A 107 -4.28 2.10 -2.41
N ILE A 108 -4.46 1.66 -3.66
CA ILE A 108 -3.64 2.13 -4.79
C ILE A 108 -3.84 3.63 -5.02
N ALA A 109 -5.08 4.11 -5.04
CA ALA A 109 -5.39 5.53 -5.25
C ALA A 109 -4.83 6.43 -4.13
N ASP A 110 -4.91 5.99 -2.88
CA ASP A 110 -4.37 6.69 -1.71
C ASP A 110 -2.84 6.72 -1.73
N ALA A 111 -2.21 5.61 -2.14
CA ALA A 111 -0.76 5.52 -2.30
C ALA A 111 -0.25 6.45 -3.41
N ASP A 112 -0.94 6.50 -4.56
CA ASP A 112 -0.60 7.40 -5.66
C ASP A 112 -0.79 8.87 -5.27
N THR A 113 -1.87 9.19 -4.57
CA THR A 113 -2.11 10.55 -4.04
C THR A 113 -1.00 10.96 -3.07
N SER A 114 -0.61 10.06 -2.16
CA SER A 114 0.49 10.29 -1.23
C SER A 114 1.83 10.48 -1.96
N LYS A 115 2.10 9.65 -2.98
CA LYS A 115 3.29 9.75 -3.83
C LYS A 115 3.36 11.09 -4.56
N ILE A 116 2.25 11.57 -5.13
CA ILE A 116 2.17 12.90 -5.75
C ILE A 116 2.44 13.99 -4.71
N GLY A 117 1.86 13.88 -3.51
CA GLY A 117 2.11 14.80 -2.40
C GLY A 117 3.59 14.88 -2.00
N TYR A 118 4.26 13.72 -1.90
CA TYR A 118 5.70 13.65 -1.65
C TYR A 118 6.52 14.26 -2.79
N MET A 119 6.16 13.98 -4.05
CA MET A 119 6.83 14.56 -5.21
C MET A 119 6.78 16.10 -5.20
N ASN A 120 5.60 16.66 -4.91
CA ASN A 120 5.42 18.11 -4.81
C ASN A 120 6.26 18.71 -3.67
N THR A 121 6.34 18.01 -2.54
CA THR A 121 7.16 18.43 -1.40
C THR A 121 8.64 18.41 -1.74
N ILE A 122 9.11 17.35 -2.41
CA ILE A 122 10.49 17.22 -2.89
C ILE A 122 10.83 18.35 -3.85
N ASN A 123 9.95 18.66 -4.80
CA ASN A 123 10.18 19.76 -5.75
C ASN A 123 10.27 21.11 -5.02
N ARG A 124 9.36 21.39 -4.08
CA ARG A 124 9.43 22.61 -3.26
C ARG A 124 10.74 22.71 -2.48
N LEU A 125 11.19 21.59 -1.89
CA LEU A 125 12.47 21.55 -1.18
C LEU A 125 13.67 21.77 -2.10
N ARG A 126 13.62 21.28 -3.34
CA ARG A 126 14.64 21.54 -4.36
C ARG A 126 14.68 23.02 -4.72
N ASP A 127 13.55 23.63 -5.03
CA ASP A 127 13.47 25.05 -5.36
C ASP A 127 13.99 25.93 -4.20
N GLN A 128 13.63 25.57 -2.97
CA GLN A 128 14.15 26.25 -1.78
C GLN A 128 15.67 26.07 -1.64
N ASN A 129 16.20 24.86 -1.90
CA ASN A 129 17.63 24.61 -1.83
C ASN A 129 18.41 25.40 -2.89
N GLU A 130 17.90 25.43 -4.12
CA GLU A 130 18.48 26.22 -5.22
C GLU A 130 18.48 27.71 -4.89
N LYS A 131 17.36 28.23 -4.37
CA LYS A 131 17.27 29.62 -3.93
C LYS A 131 18.29 29.93 -2.82
N LEU A 132 18.38 29.07 -1.79
CA LEU A 132 19.35 29.26 -0.72
C LEU A 132 20.79 29.25 -1.23
N ARG A 133 21.13 28.35 -2.16
CA ARG A 133 22.45 28.30 -2.78
C ARG A 133 22.74 29.60 -3.54
N HIS A 134 21.78 30.09 -4.31
CA HIS A 134 21.93 31.34 -5.04
C HIS A 134 22.11 32.55 -4.09
N ASP A 135 21.32 32.61 -3.01
CA ASP A 135 21.43 33.68 -2.02
C ASP A 135 22.81 33.65 -1.30
N ILE A 136 23.36 32.46 -1.05
CA ILE A 136 24.73 32.30 -0.52
C ILE A 136 25.76 32.81 -1.53
N GLU A 137 25.67 32.42 -2.80
CA GLU A 137 26.61 32.86 -3.85
C GLU A 137 26.60 34.39 -4.01
N LEU A 138 25.42 35.01 -4.02
CA LEU A 138 25.29 36.47 -4.07
C LEU A 138 25.91 37.13 -2.83
N THR A 139 25.64 36.59 -1.64
CA THR A 139 26.21 37.12 -0.39
C THR A 139 27.73 37.01 -0.37
N GLU A 140 28.29 35.88 -0.82
CA GLU A 140 29.73 35.71 -0.92
C GLU A 140 30.36 36.68 -1.93
N GLN A 141 29.72 36.90 -3.07
CA GLN A 141 30.17 37.86 -4.07
C GLN A 141 30.17 39.29 -3.52
N ASP A 142 29.12 39.69 -2.82
CA ASP A 142 29.01 41.02 -2.21
C ASP A 142 30.03 41.21 -1.08
N GLN A 143 30.28 40.18 -0.26
CA GLN A 143 31.34 40.21 0.73
C GLN A 143 32.73 40.35 0.10
N GLN A 144 33.01 39.64 -1.01
CA GLN A 144 34.28 39.77 -1.72
C GLN A 144 34.47 41.17 -2.31
N ARG A 145 33.42 41.75 -2.92
CA ARG A 145 33.44 43.13 -3.42
C ARG A 145 33.67 44.14 -2.29
N GLY A 146 32.98 44.00 -1.16
CA GLY A 146 33.19 44.85 0.02
C GLY A 146 34.61 44.75 0.58
N LYS A 147 35.17 43.54 0.63
CA LYS A 147 36.58 43.33 1.02
C LYS A 147 37.54 44.00 0.04
N GLN A 148 37.33 43.89 -1.26
CA GLN A 148 38.19 44.54 -2.27
C GLN A 148 38.13 46.07 -2.18
N ILE A 149 36.94 46.65 -2.01
CA ILE A 149 36.76 48.11 -1.87
C ILE A 149 37.43 48.62 -0.59
N SER A 150 37.20 47.95 0.56
CA SER A 150 37.82 48.35 1.83
C SER A 150 39.35 48.27 1.78
N LEU A 151 39.91 47.26 1.11
CA LEU A 151 41.35 47.10 0.91
C LEU A 151 41.93 48.21 0.02
N GLY A 152 41.19 48.61 -1.03
CA GLY A 152 41.54 49.76 -1.87
C GLY A 152 41.55 51.10 -1.10
N ILE A 153 40.57 51.32 -0.22
CA ILE A 153 40.51 52.51 0.64
C ILE A 153 41.71 52.56 1.60
N ILE A 154 42.07 51.42 2.21
CA ILE A 154 43.25 51.33 3.09
C ILE A 154 44.53 51.69 2.34
N PHE A 155 44.72 51.17 1.12
CA PHE A 155 45.87 51.51 0.29
C PHE A 155 45.90 53.00 -0.10
N ALA A 156 44.76 53.58 -0.45
CA ALA A 156 44.67 55.01 -0.76
C ALA A 156 45.03 55.89 0.46
N LEU A 157 44.55 55.54 1.65
CA LEU A 157 44.89 56.23 2.90
C LEU A 157 46.39 56.12 3.22
N LEU A 158 46.98 54.92 3.09
CA LEU A 158 48.42 54.72 3.27
C LEU A 158 49.24 55.57 2.28
N PHE A 159 48.82 55.63 1.02
CA PHE A 159 49.48 56.44 -0.01
C PHE A 159 49.45 57.94 0.33
N ILE A 160 48.31 58.44 0.80
CA ILE A 160 48.16 59.85 1.25
C ILE A 160 49.08 60.13 2.45
N VAL A 161 49.13 59.23 3.43
CA VAL A 161 50.02 59.38 4.60
C VAL A 161 51.48 59.42 4.18
N ILE A 162 51.90 58.56 3.25
CA ILE A 162 53.27 58.55 2.71
C ILE A 162 53.60 59.86 1.99
N LEU A 163 52.68 60.40 1.18
CA LEU A 163 52.87 61.68 0.49
C LEU A 163 53.00 62.85 1.48
N LEU A 164 52.16 62.88 2.52
CA LEU A 164 52.23 63.90 3.56
C LEU A 164 53.53 63.83 4.37
N LEU A 165 54.02 62.62 4.68
CA LEU A 165 55.32 62.44 5.33
C LEU A 165 56.45 62.94 4.42
N ARG A 166 56.46 62.58 3.13
CA ARG A 166 57.46 63.10 2.18
C ARG A 166 57.43 64.62 2.06
N ALA A 167 56.24 65.23 1.96
CA ALA A 167 56.10 66.68 1.90
C ALA A 167 56.61 67.37 3.19
N LYS A 168 56.40 66.74 4.34
CA LYS A 168 56.89 67.25 5.64
C LYS A 168 58.43 67.15 5.76
N PHE A 169 59.04 66.08 5.26
CA PHE A 169 60.51 65.92 5.25
C PHE A 169 61.20 66.86 4.27
N VAL A 170 60.63 67.11 3.08
CA VAL A 170 61.17 68.07 2.10
C VAL A 170 61.13 69.52 2.63
N LYS A 171 60.11 69.87 3.41
CA LYS A 171 59.98 71.21 3.99
C LYS A 171 60.91 71.48 5.18
N LYS A 172 61.45 70.44 5.82
CA LYS A 172 62.36 70.55 6.98
C LYS A 172 63.85 70.57 6.61
N GLY A 173 64.17 70.41 5.31
CA GLY A 173 65.53 70.45 4.75
C GLY A 173 65.86 71.72 3.96
N LYS A 174 65.09 72.80 4.13
CA LYS A 174 65.41 74.16 3.66
C LYS A 174 65.64 75.06 4.86
#